data_AF-A0A9D1CN93-F1
#
_entry.id   AF-A0A9D1CN93-F1
#
_cell.length_a   1.000
_cell.length_b   1.000
_cell.length_c   1.000
_cell.angle_alpha   90.00
_cell.angle_beta   90.00
_cell.angle_gamma   90.00
#
_symmetry.space_group_name_H-M   'P 1'
#
loop_
_entity.id
_entity.type
_entity.pdbx_description
1 polymer ?
#
loop_
_entity_poly.entity_id
_entity_poly.type
_entity_poly.pdbx_seq_one_letter_code
_entity_poly.pdbx_strand_id
1 'polypeptide(L)'
;MEVIAVELEEADLRAVVGKNIARYRKAHGDTQAALGQKLRYSDKAVSKWERGEGLPDLYVLTQIASLYGATVGELIGETKPELHRNPNMRLYIFLLSAAFTFVIGTVLLFAFEIAQVRFNTWLFLVYAAAISALEASVFSVLWWDIRWQLASFSALVWIGGLTVFLTAPGLVAARVFLICAALEAFVVFFLLYRRSRRSS
;
A
#
# COMPACT_ATOMS: atom_id res chain seq x y z
N MET A 1 -39.29 19.58 20.27
CA MET A 1 -38.42 19.68 19.08
C MET A 1 -37.33 18.62 19.10
N GLU A 2 -36.64 18.43 20.24
CA GLU A 2 -35.59 17.41 20.43
C GLU A 2 -36.09 15.95 20.28
N VAL A 3 -37.29 15.63 20.81
CA VAL A 3 -37.89 14.29 20.68
C VAL A 3 -38.19 13.92 19.21
N ILE A 4 -38.61 14.91 18.40
CA ILE A 4 -38.90 14.70 16.97
C ILE A 4 -37.59 14.47 16.19
N ALA A 5 -36.48 15.10 16.59
CA ALA A 5 -35.19 14.90 15.92
C ALA A 5 -34.63 13.49 16.16
N VAL A 6 -34.71 12.98 17.39
CA VAL A 6 -34.23 11.63 17.75
C VAL A 6 -35.02 10.54 17.04
N GLU A 7 -36.33 10.70 16.91
CA GLU A 7 -37.20 9.70 16.27
C GLU A 7 -36.97 9.61 14.76
N LEU A 8 -36.61 10.72 14.13
CA LEU A 8 -36.26 10.80 12.72
C LEU A 8 -34.90 10.11 12.46
N GLU A 9 -33.94 10.32 13.35
CA GLU A 9 -32.62 9.68 13.30
C GLU A 9 -32.70 8.15 13.51
N GLU A 10 -33.56 7.70 14.42
CA GLU A 10 -33.78 6.26 14.64
C GLU A 10 -34.52 5.59 13.46
N ALA A 11 -35.49 6.27 12.86
CA ALA A 11 -36.19 5.77 11.67
C ALA A 11 -35.25 5.63 10.47
N ASP A 12 -34.37 6.61 10.25
CA ASP A 12 -33.35 6.58 9.21
C ASP A 12 -32.37 5.42 9.43
N LEU A 13 -31.91 5.22 10.67
CA LEU A 13 -31.04 4.10 11.03
C LEU A 13 -31.70 2.75 10.75
N ARG A 14 -32.97 2.57 11.15
CA ARG A 14 -33.73 1.34 10.91
C ARG A 14 -33.87 1.05 9.41
N ALA A 15 -34.12 2.09 8.61
CA ALA A 15 -34.23 1.95 7.15
C ALA A 15 -32.90 1.55 6.51
N VAL A 16 -31.78 2.16 6.94
CA VAL A 16 -30.43 1.83 6.46
C VAL A 16 -30.05 0.39 6.82
N VAL A 17 -30.25 0.00 8.08
CA VAL A 17 -29.99 -1.36 8.56
C VAL A 17 -30.82 -2.39 7.80
N GLY A 18 -32.13 -2.16 7.67
CA GLY A 18 -33.02 -3.06 6.93
C GLY A 18 -32.61 -3.26 5.47
N LYS A 19 -32.25 -2.16 4.79
CA LYS A 19 -31.77 -2.18 3.41
C LYS A 19 -30.45 -2.95 3.28
N ASN A 20 -29.52 -2.77 4.21
CA ASN A 20 -28.23 -3.45 4.20
C ASN A 20 -28.38 -4.94 4.49
N ILE A 21 -29.19 -5.34 5.47
CA ILE A 21 -29.51 -6.76 5.74
C ILE A 21 -30.06 -7.43 4.48
N ALA A 22 -31.04 -6.79 3.82
CA ALA A 22 -31.61 -7.31 2.58
C ALA A 22 -30.56 -7.40 1.45
N ARG A 23 -29.64 -6.43 1.37
CA ARG A 23 -28.55 -6.41 0.39
C ARG A 23 -27.60 -7.59 0.59
N TYR A 24 -27.10 -7.80 1.82
CA TYR A 24 -26.17 -8.89 2.13
C TYR A 24 -26.81 -10.25 1.95
N ARG A 25 -28.07 -10.42 2.38
CA ARG A 25 -28.85 -11.64 2.18
C ARG A 25 -28.98 -11.99 0.69
N LYS A 26 -29.41 -11.03 -0.14
CA LYS A 26 -29.57 -11.24 -1.58
C LYS A 26 -28.24 -11.52 -2.28
N ALA A 27 -27.15 -10.85 -1.87
CA ALA A 27 -25.82 -11.09 -2.41
C ALA A 27 -25.31 -12.52 -2.16
N HIS A 28 -25.75 -13.15 -1.05
CA HIS A 28 -25.42 -14.53 -0.71
C HIS A 28 -26.48 -15.55 -1.16
N GLY A 29 -27.52 -15.12 -1.90
CA GLY A 29 -28.57 -16.00 -2.41
C GLY A 29 -29.54 -16.53 -1.35
N ASP A 30 -29.53 -15.99 -0.14
CA ASP A 30 -30.38 -16.47 0.95
C ASP A 30 -31.82 -15.95 0.82
N THR A 31 -32.82 -16.77 1.16
CA THR A 31 -34.21 -16.31 1.34
C THR A 31 -34.41 -15.76 2.76
N GLN A 32 -35.50 -15.01 3.00
CA GLN A 32 -35.82 -14.53 4.37
C GLN A 32 -35.95 -15.70 5.36
N ALA A 33 -36.52 -16.83 4.91
CA ALA A 33 -36.62 -18.05 5.71
C ALA A 33 -35.25 -18.69 5.97
N ALA A 34 -34.35 -18.72 4.98
CA ALA A 34 -33.00 -19.26 5.15
C ALA A 34 -32.17 -18.45 6.15
N LEU A 35 -32.23 -17.12 6.07
CA LEU A 35 -31.58 -16.23 7.05
C LEU A 35 -32.17 -16.42 8.45
N GLY A 36 -33.50 -16.50 8.56
CA GLY A 36 -34.18 -16.80 9.81
C GLY A 36 -33.69 -18.11 10.43
N GLN A 37 -33.64 -19.19 9.65
CA GLN A 37 -33.12 -20.49 10.12
C GLN A 37 -31.68 -20.42 10.62
N LYS A 38 -30.80 -19.72 9.90
CA LYS A 38 -29.38 -19.55 10.28
C LYS A 38 -29.23 -18.78 11.61
N LEU A 39 -30.09 -17.79 11.85
CA LEU A 39 -30.06 -16.96 13.07
C LEU A 39 -30.96 -17.50 14.19
N ARG A 40 -31.73 -18.57 13.95
CA ARG A 40 -32.80 -19.07 14.84
C ARG A 40 -33.92 -18.05 15.09
N TYR A 41 -34.25 -17.26 14.09
CA TYR A 41 -35.38 -16.31 14.06
C TYR A 41 -36.43 -16.71 13.02
N SER A 42 -37.64 -16.18 13.16
CA SER A 42 -38.68 -16.36 12.14
C SER A 42 -38.38 -15.52 10.89
N ASP A 43 -38.85 -16.01 9.74
CA ASP A 43 -38.93 -15.27 8.49
C ASP A 43 -39.65 -13.91 8.65
N LYS A 44 -40.69 -13.87 9.49
CA LYS A 44 -41.42 -12.63 9.85
C LYS A 44 -40.53 -11.62 10.57
N ALA A 45 -39.65 -12.05 11.47
CA ALA A 45 -38.72 -11.16 12.16
C ALA A 45 -37.72 -10.53 11.19
N VAL A 46 -37.15 -11.35 10.30
CA VAL A 46 -36.26 -10.87 9.21
C VAL A 46 -37.00 -9.89 8.30
N SER A 47 -38.24 -10.19 7.92
CA SER A 47 -39.09 -9.33 7.11
C SER A 47 -39.36 -7.97 7.77
N LYS A 48 -39.57 -7.95 9.10
CA LYS A 48 -39.76 -6.74 9.88
C LYS A 48 -38.50 -5.86 9.90
N TRP A 49 -37.32 -6.48 10.05
CA TRP A 49 -36.04 -5.77 9.99
C TRP A 49 -35.78 -5.17 8.61
N GLU A 50 -36.02 -5.95 7.54
CA GLU A 50 -35.80 -5.48 6.16
C GLU A 50 -36.71 -4.30 5.77
N ARG A 51 -37.89 -4.17 6.39
CA ARG A 51 -38.83 -3.05 6.18
C ARG A 51 -38.56 -1.84 7.09
N GLY A 52 -37.60 -1.92 8.01
CA GLY A 52 -37.34 -0.85 9.00
C GLY A 52 -38.41 -0.73 10.10
N GLU A 53 -39.34 -1.69 10.18
CA GLU A 53 -40.41 -1.73 11.20
C GLU A 53 -39.89 -2.20 12.58
N GLY A 54 -38.62 -2.62 12.65
CA GLY A 54 -37.93 -2.94 13.89
C GLY A 54 -36.43 -3.08 13.65
N LEU A 55 -35.64 -2.83 14.69
CA LEU A 55 -34.19 -3.01 14.65
C LEU A 55 -33.84 -4.39 15.25
N PRO A 56 -32.96 -5.18 14.63
CA PRO A 56 -32.35 -6.32 15.31
C PRO A 56 -31.47 -5.85 16.47
N ASP A 57 -31.42 -6.64 17.54
CA ASP A 57 -30.51 -6.38 18.67
C ASP A 57 -29.05 -6.47 18.22
N LEU A 58 -28.14 -5.81 18.96
CA LEU A 58 -26.71 -5.79 18.70
C LEU A 58 -26.15 -7.20 18.56
N TYR A 59 -26.58 -8.14 19.39
CA TYR A 59 -26.16 -9.54 19.28
C TYR A 59 -26.55 -10.16 17.93
N VAL A 60 -27.75 -9.87 17.42
CA VAL A 60 -28.21 -10.37 16.12
C VAL A 60 -27.45 -9.68 14.98
N LEU A 61 -27.20 -8.37 15.09
CA LEU A 61 -26.36 -7.64 14.13
C LEU A 61 -24.95 -8.23 14.04
N THR A 62 -24.33 -8.59 15.16
CA THR A 62 -23.00 -9.25 15.14
C THR A 62 -23.04 -10.62 14.49
N GLN A 63 -24.12 -11.39 14.66
CA GLN A 63 -24.29 -12.67 13.97
C GLN A 63 -24.48 -12.50 12.47
N ILE A 64 -25.30 -11.52 12.04
CA ILE A 64 -25.51 -11.20 10.62
C ILE A 64 -24.18 -10.77 9.99
N ALA A 65 -23.42 -9.90 10.68
CA ALA A 65 -22.11 -9.45 10.24
C ALA A 65 -21.14 -10.62 10.08
N SER A 66 -21.07 -11.51 11.07
CA SER A 66 -20.25 -12.72 11.02
C SER A 66 -20.68 -13.70 9.92
N LEU A 67 -21.98 -13.83 9.66
CA LEU A 67 -22.53 -14.75 8.67
C LEU A 67 -22.17 -14.34 7.24
N TYR A 68 -22.14 -13.03 6.96
CA TYR A 68 -21.90 -12.47 5.63
C TYR A 68 -20.51 -11.86 5.45
N GLY A 69 -19.61 -12.01 6.42
CA GLY A 69 -18.26 -11.45 6.38
C GLY A 69 -18.22 -9.92 6.38
N ALA A 70 -19.26 -9.26 6.91
CA ALA A 70 -19.38 -7.82 7.01
C ALA A 70 -19.01 -7.34 8.43
N THR A 71 -18.91 -6.03 8.62
CA THR A 71 -18.82 -5.44 9.97
C THR A 71 -20.18 -4.90 10.41
N VAL A 72 -20.41 -4.77 11.72
CA VAL A 72 -21.64 -4.13 12.23
C VAL A 72 -21.77 -2.70 11.72
N GLY A 73 -20.63 -1.97 11.61
CA GLY A 73 -20.55 -0.65 10.98
C GLY A 73 -21.14 -0.64 9.56
N GLU A 74 -20.75 -1.59 8.72
CA GLU A 74 -21.30 -1.71 7.36
C GLU A 74 -22.81 -2.00 7.34
N LEU A 75 -23.35 -2.69 8.36
CA LEU A 75 -24.79 -2.92 8.48
C LEU A 75 -25.55 -1.64 8.86
N ILE A 76 -25.00 -0.85 9.78
CA ILE A 76 -25.59 0.45 10.20
C ILE A 76 -25.34 1.58 9.20
N GLY A 77 -24.60 1.32 8.12
CA GLY A 77 -24.31 2.29 7.07
C GLY A 77 -23.10 3.17 7.35
N GLU A 78 -22.24 2.80 8.31
CA GLU A 78 -20.88 3.33 8.35
C GLU A 78 -20.17 2.89 7.08
N THR A 79 -20.05 3.81 6.14
CA THR A 79 -19.09 3.68 5.06
C THR A 79 -17.72 3.62 5.71
N LYS A 80 -17.03 2.47 5.58
CA LYS A 80 -15.57 2.43 5.80
C LYS A 80 -15.00 3.66 5.12
N PRO A 81 -14.20 4.49 5.80
CA PRO A 81 -13.55 5.60 5.13
C PRO A 81 -12.79 4.97 3.98
N GLU A 82 -13.23 5.23 2.75
CA GLU A 82 -12.48 4.82 1.59
C GLU A 82 -11.14 5.51 1.75
N LEU A 83 -10.11 4.72 2.09
CA LEU A 83 -8.75 5.22 2.13
C LEU A 83 -8.47 5.63 0.68
N HIS A 84 -8.74 6.90 0.38
CA HIS A 84 -8.40 7.54 -0.88
C HIS A 84 -6.88 7.58 -0.90
N ARG A 85 -6.30 6.44 -1.28
CA ARG A 85 -4.87 6.24 -1.34
C ARG A 85 -4.41 7.00 -2.56
N ASN A 86 -4.11 8.28 -2.35
CA ASN A 86 -3.66 9.17 -3.40
C ASN A 86 -2.50 8.47 -4.14
N PRO A 87 -2.57 8.28 -5.47
CA PRO A 87 -1.50 7.62 -6.21
C PRO A 87 -0.14 8.30 -6.00
N ASN A 88 -0.14 9.60 -5.68
CA ASN A 88 1.05 10.38 -5.35
C ASN A 88 1.69 9.98 -4.01
N MET A 89 0.97 9.31 -3.10
CA MET A 89 1.51 8.87 -1.81
C MET A 89 2.70 7.91 -1.98
N ARG A 90 2.69 7.07 -3.03
CA ARG A 90 3.81 6.17 -3.36
C ARG A 90 5.07 6.97 -3.68
N LEU A 91 4.91 8.05 -4.45
CA LEU A 91 6.01 8.96 -4.77
C LEU A 91 6.49 9.72 -3.54
N TYR A 92 5.58 10.20 -2.69
CA TYR A 92 5.96 10.87 -1.44
C TYR A 92 6.78 9.96 -0.51
N ILE A 93 6.39 8.70 -0.33
CA ILE A 93 7.16 7.77 0.51
C ILE A 93 8.57 7.56 -0.04
N PHE A 94 8.68 7.39 -1.37
CA PHE A 94 9.99 7.27 -2.03
C PHE A 94 10.85 8.53 -1.84
N LEU A 95 10.29 9.72 -2.12
CA LEU A 95 11.01 10.98 -2.00
C LEU A 95 11.44 11.26 -0.56
N LEU A 96 10.62 10.90 0.42
CA LEU A 96 10.94 11.06 1.83
C LEU A 96 12.09 10.14 2.28
N SER A 97 12.09 8.88 1.82
CA SER A 97 13.19 7.92 2.05
C SER A 97 14.49 8.42 1.45
N ALA A 98 14.47 8.83 0.18
CA ALA A 98 15.65 9.36 -0.50
C ALA A 98 16.17 10.64 0.18
N ALA A 99 15.27 11.58 0.54
CA ALA A 99 15.66 12.80 1.24
C ALA A 99 16.33 12.50 2.58
N PHE A 100 15.80 11.54 3.34
CA PHE A 100 16.38 11.11 4.61
C PHE A 100 17.80 10.55 4.42
N THR A 101 18.03 9.74 3.39
CA THR A 101 19.35 9.21 3.03
C THR A 101 20.35 10.32 2.68
N PHE A 102 19.91 11.36 1.96
CA PHE A 102 20.76 12.53 1.69
C PHE A 102 21.05 13.35 2.95
N VAL A 103 20.09 13.50 3.87
CA VAL A 103 20.31 14.17 5.17
C VAL A 103 21.36 13.43 6.00
N ILE A 104 21.31 12.10 6.04
CA ILE A 104 22.36 11.31 6.71
C ILE A 104 23.72 11.55 6.06
N GLY A 105 23.79 11.54 4.72
CA GLY A 105 25.02 11.81 3.99
C GLY A 105 25.62 13.18 4.29
N THR A 106 24.80 14.24 4.37
CA THR A 106 25.27 15.59 4.71
C THR A 106 25.68 15.71 6.16
N VAL A 107 24.99 15.06 7.10
CA VAL A 107 25.40 15.04 8.52
C VAL A 107 26.75 14.35 8.68
N LEU A 108 26.98 13.22 8.01
CA LEU A 108 28.27 12.53 8.03
C LEU A 108 29.39 13.39 7.42
N LEU A 109 29.09 14.11 6.34
CA LEU A 109 30.01 15.06 5.72
C LEU A 109 30.51 16.08 6.74
N PHE A 110 29.60 16.79 7.41
CA PHE A 110 29.97 17.80 8.42
C PHE A 110 30.65 17.18 9.64
N ALA A 111 30.19 16.01 10.10
CA ALA A 111 30.79 15.33 11.24
C ALA A 111 32.27 14.98 10.99
N PHE A 112 32.60 14.48 9.80
CA PHE A 112 33.98 14.15 9.42
C PHE A 112 34.87 15.38 9.24
N GLU A 113 34.29 16.49 8.75
CA GLU A 113 34.98 17.77 8.65
C GLU A 113 35.35 18.33 10.04
N ILE A 114 34.42 18.27 11.00
CA ILE A 114 34.67 18.67 12.40
C ILE A 114 35.74 17.76 13.04
N ALA A 115 35.69 16.46 12.76
CA ALA A 115 36.66 15.49 13.27
C ALA A 115 38.05 15.55 12.59
N GLN A 116 38.27 16.48 11.64
CA GLN A 116 39.54 16.71 10.94
C GLN A 116 40.12 15.45 10.28
N VAL A 117 39.24 14.55 9.84
CA VAL A 117 39.65 13.28 9.22
C VAL A 117 40.02 13.54 7.76
N ARG A 118 41.23 13.12 7.34
CA ARG A 118 41.67 13.26 5.94
C ARG A 118 40.95 12.26 5.04
N PHE A 119 39.85 12.69 4.43
CA PHE A 119 39.13 11.96 3.38
C PHE A 119 38.58 12.92 2.33
N ASN A 120 38.22 12.38 1.15
CA ASN A 120 37.57 13.13 0.09
C ASN A 120 36.09 13.38 0.46
N THR A 121 35.82 14.51 1.09
CA THR A 121 34.52 14.90 1.66
C THR A 121 33.35 14.86 0.68
N TRP A 122 33.60 15.11 -0.61
CA TRP A 122 32.56 15.08 -1.64
C TRP A 122 32.07 13.64 -1.96
N LEU A 123 32.81 12.59 -1.60
CA LEU A 123 32.42 11.19 -1.82
C LEU A 123 31.18 10.79 -1.01
N PHE A 124 30.91 11.44 0.13
CA PHE A 124 29.70 11.17 0.92
C PHE A 124 28.42 11.41 0.12
N LEU A 125 28.41 12.41 -0.76
CA LEU A 125 27.27 12.67 -1.65
C LEU A 125 27.11 11.56 -2.71
N VAL A 126 28.22 11.02 -3.19
CA VAL A 126 28.22 9.90 -4.15
C VAL A 126 27.71 8.62 -3.48
N TYR A 127 28.13 8.34 -2.25
CA TYR A 127 27.61 7.21 -1.48
C TYR A 127 26.10 7.36 -1.20
N ALA A 128 25.62 8.55 -0.84
CA ALA A 128 24.20 8.82 -0.66
C ALA A 128 23.40 8.61 -1.96
N ALA A 129 23.96 9.01 -3.11
CA ALA A 129 23.34 8.76 -4.41
C ALA A 129 23.26 7.26 -4.76
N ALA A 130 24.31 6.48 -4.43
CA ALA A 130 24.30 5.02 -4.63
C ALA A 130 23.23 4.32 -3.77
N ILE A 131 23.10 4.72 -2.51
CA ILE A 131 22.05 4.19 -1.61
C ILE A 131 20.66 4.59 -2.11
N SER A 132 20.48 5.83 -2.57
CA SER A 132 19.21 6.27 -3.14
C SER A 132 18.83 5.50 -4.42
N ALA A 133 19.81 5.13 -5.24
CA ALA A 133 19.58 4.25 -6.40
C ALA A 133 19.16 2.83 -5.99
N LEU A 134 19.71 2.31 -4.88
CA LEU A 134 19.31 1.03 -4.31
C LEU A 134 17.86 1.09 -3.82
N GLU A 135 17.49 2.12 -3.07
CA GLU A 135 16.10 2.34 -2.63
C GLU A 135 15.15 2.44 -3.84
N ALA A 136 15.53 3.18 -4.87
CA ALA A 136 14.74 3.30 -6.10
C ALA A 136 14.49 1.93 -6.76
N SER A 137 15.48 1.03 -6.76
CA SER A 137 15.31 -0.33 -7.29
C SER A 137 14.33 -1.19 -6.47
N VAL A 138 14.30 -1.01 -5.15
CA VAL A 138 13.37 -1.72 -4.26
C VAL A 138 11.95 -1.19 -4.46
N PHE A 139 11.78 0.13 -4.44
CA PHE A 139 10.47 0.75 -4.58
C PHE A 139 9.88 0.56 -5.99
N SER A 140 10.72 0.53 -7.03
CA SER A 140 10.26 0.29 -8.40
C SER A 140 9.66 -1.12 -8.56
N VAL A 141 10.20 -2.12 -7.86
CA VAL A 141 9.65 -3.50 -7.83
C VAL A 141 8.32 -3.56 -7.07
N LEU A 142 8.18 -2.77 -6.00
CA LEU A 142 7.01 -2.81 -5.13
C LEU A 142 5.80 -2.08 -5.73
N TRP A 143 6.02 -0.95 -6.41
CA TRP A 143 4.94 -0.01 -6.74
C TRP A 143 4.82 0.37 -8.22
N TRP A 144 5.84 0.13 -9.05
CA TRP A 144 5.89 0.61 -10.44
C TRP A 144 6.08 -0.50 -11.48
N ASP A 145 5.84 -0.13 -12.74
CA ASP A 145 5.96 -1.00 -13.91
C ASP A 145 7.41 -1.36 -14.27
N ILE A 146 7.54 -2.36 -15.15
CA ILE A 146 8.81 -2.89 -15.66
C ILE A 146 9.74 -1.83 -16.26
N ARG A 147 9.21 -0.75 -16.85
CA ARG A 147 10.01 0.34 -17.43
C ARG A 147 10.79 1.09 -16.35
N TRP A 148 10.13 1.41 -15.24
CA TRP A 148 10.75 2.09 -14.09
C TRP A 148 11.70 1.16 -13.35
N GLN A 149 11.41 -0.14 -13.31
CA GLN A 149 12.33 -1.14 -12.79
C GLN A 149 13.64 -1.16 -13.59
N LEU A 150 13.56 -1.28 -14.92
CA LEU A 150 14.74 -1.21 -15.79
C LEU A 150 15.57 0.06 -15.54
N ALA A 151 14.91 1.23 -15.51
CA ALA A 151 15.60 2.50 -15.24
C ALA A 151 16.29 2.53 -13.86
N SER A 152 15.60 2.07 -12.81
CA SER A 152 16.14 2.07 -11.44
C SER A 152 17.33 1.10 -11.27
N PHE A 153 17.27 -0.09 -11.88
CA PHE A 153 18.39 -1.01 -11.84
C PHE A 153 19.58 -0.48 -12.65
N SER A 154 19.33 0.09 -13.83
CA SER A 154 20.39 0.72 -14.62
C SER A 154 21.11 1.81 -13.83
N ALA A 155 20.33 2.70 -13.18
CA ALA A 155 20.88 3.73 -12.30
C ALA A 155 21.71 3.11 -11.17
N LEU A 156 21.23 2.06 -10.49
CA LEU A 156 21.97 1.37 -9.43
C LEU A 156 23.31 0.80 -9.92
N VAL A 157 23.33 0.16 -11.09
CA VAL A 157 24.53 -0.46 -11.66
C VAL A 157 25.59 0.58 -12.02
N TRP A 158 25.19 1.66 -12.67
CA TRP A 158 26.12 2.70 -13.12
C TRP A 158 26.56 3.63 -11.99
N ILE A 159 25.65 4.01 -11.08
CA ILE A 159 26.00 4.83 -9.90
C ILE A 159 26.87 4.02 -8.95
N GLY A 160 26.57 2.73 -8.74
CA GLY A 160 27.42 1.82 -7.96
C GLY A 160 28.82 1.67 -8.56
N GLY A 161 28.92 1.44 -9.87
CA GLY A 161 30.21 1.36 -10.57
C GLY A 161 31.02 2.65 -10.48
N LEU A 162 30.37 3.80 -10.67
CA LEU A 162 30.98 5.12 -10.52
C LEU A 162 31.48 5.34 -9.09
N THR A 163 30.70 4.95 -8.09
CA THR A 163 31.04 5.07 -6.67
C THR A 163 32.32 4.30 -6.34
N VAL A 164 32.45 3.05 -6.83
CA VAL A 164 33.66 2.24 -6.64
C VAL A 164 34.86 2.88 -7.34
N PHE A 165 34.68 3.36 -8.57
CA PHE A 165 35.75 4.01 -9.33
C PHE A 165 36.29 5.27 -8.63
N LEU A 166 35.40 6.11 -8.10
CA LEU A 166 35.77 7.35 -7.43
C LEU A 166 36.36 7.13 -6.03
N THR A 167 36.03 6.02 -5.37
CA THR A 167 36.60 5.65 -4.07
C THR A 167 38.08 5.29 -4.19
N ALA A 168 38.46 4.57 -5.24
CA ALA A 168 39.84 4.15 -5.47
C ALA A 168 40.20 4.27 -6.96
N PRO A 169 40.52 5.49 -7.45
CA PRO A 169 40.76 5.70 -8.87
C PRO A 169 42.01 4.94 -9.34
N GLY A 170 41.87 4.21 -10.45
CA GLY A 170 42.98 3.45 -11.04
C GLY A 170 42.56 2.61 -12.25
N LEU A 171 43.54 2.14 -13.02
CA LEU A 171 43.33 1.28 -14.20
C LEU A 171 42.58 -0.02 -13.85
N VAL A 172 42.80 -0.56 -12.66
CA VAL A 172 42.06 -1.73 -12.17
C VAL A 172 40.62 -1.36 -11.82
N ALA A 173 40.40 -0.19 -11.23
CA ALA A 173 39.05 0.29 -10.90
C ALA A 173 38.21 0.59 -12.15
N ALA A 174 38.82 1.01 -13.26
CA ALA A 174 38.11 1.19 -14.53
C ALA A 174 37.50 -0.12 -15.08
N ARG A 175 38.05 -1.30 -14.69
CA ARG A 175 37.49 -2.61 -15.07
C ARG A 175 36.12 -2.87 -14.43
N VAL A 176 35.75 -2.13 -13.38
CA VAL A 176 34.41 -2.21 -12.76
C VAL A 176 33.32 -1.89 -13.79
N PHE A 177 33.57 -0.98 -14.74
CA PHE A 177 32.59 -0.66 -15.78
C PHE A 177 32.31 -1.82 -16.75
N LEU A 178 33.29 -2.72 -16.96
CA LEU A 178 33.06 -3.94 -17.75
C LEU A 178 32.13 -4.90 -17.00
N ILE A 179 32.32 -5.01 -15.68
CA ILE A 179 31.44 -5.81 -14.81
C ILE A 179 30.03 -5.20 -14.80
N CYS A 180 29.93 -3.87 -14.66
CA CYS A 180 28.65 -3.15 -14.74
C CYS A 180 27.93 -3.41 -16.06
N ALA A 181 28.61 -3.34 -17.20
CA ALA A 181 28.02 -3.60 -18.51
C ALA A 181 27.49 -5.04 -18.63
N ALA A 182 28.24 -6.03 -18.14
CA ALA A 182 27.81 -7.43 -18.12
C ALA A 182 26.58 -7.63 -17.21
N LEU A 183 26.58 -6.99 -16.04
CA LEU A 183 25.49 -7.09 -15.08
C LEU A 183 24.22 -6.39 -15.60
N GLU A 184 24.36 -5.25 -16.28
CA GLU A 184 23.24 -4.56 -16.93
C GLU A 184 22.58 -5.43 -18.00
N ALA A 185 23.38 -6.05 -18.88
CA ALA A 185 22.87 -6.98 -19.89
C ALA A 185 22.09 -8.14 -19.26
N PHE A 186 22.60 -8.68 -18.14
CA PHE A 186 21.92 -9.73 -17.38
C PHE A 186 20.59 -9.25 -16.77
N VAL A 187 20.57 -8.08 -16.13
CA VAL A 187 19.36 -7.52 -15.51
C VAL A 187 18.29 -7.23 -16.57
N VAL A 188 18.67 -6.62 -17.68
CA VAL A 188 17.76 -6.36 -18.81
C VAL A 188 17.17 -7.67 -19.32
N PHE A 189 18.02 -8.68 -19.58
CA PHE A 189 17.56 -9.99 -20.02
C PHE A 189 16.59 -10.64 -19.02
N PHE A 190 16.93 -10.64 -17.73
CA PHE A 190 16.11 -11.23 -16.68
C PHE A 190 14.74 -10.53 -16.53
N LEU A 191 14.71 -9.20 -16.55
CA LEU A 191 13.47 -8.44 -16.43
C LEU A 191 12.56 -8.60 -17.66
N LEU A 192 13.15 -8.68 -18.86
CA LEU A 192 12.40 -8.99 -20.09
C LEU A 192 11.86 -10.43 -20.09
N TYR A 193 12.66 -11.40 -19.64
CA TYR A 193 12.21 -12.78 -19.46
C TYR A 193 11.04 -12.86 -18.46
N ARG A 194 11.15 -12.18 -17.32
CA ARG A 194 10.08 -12.11 -16.30
C ARG A 194 8.81 -11.49 -16.86
N ARG A 195 8.93 -10.49 -17.75
CA ARG A 195 7.78 -9.86 -18.43
C ARG A 195 7.08 -10.86 -19.36
N SER A 196 7.83 -11.62 -20.16
CA SER A 196 7.27 -12.60 -21.10
C SER A 196 6.48 -13.71 -20.39
N ARG A 197 6.93 -14.18 -19.21
CA ARG A 197 6.19 -15.19 -18.44
C ARG A 197 4.88 -14.70 -17.81
N ARG A 198 4.69 -13.39 -17.60
CA ARG A 198 3.46 -12.85 -17.03
C ARG A 198 2.34 -12.64 -18.05
N SER A 199 2.66 -12.68 -19.35
CA SER A 199 1.68 -12.49 -20.43
C SER A 199 1.19 -13.80 -21.07
N SER A 200 1.64 -14.94 -20.56
CA SER A 200 1.19 -16.30 -20.94
C SER A 200 0.47 -16.94 -19.77
#